data_AF-A0A1F3YB39-F1
#
_entry.id   AF-A0A1F3YB39-F1
#
_cell.length_a   1.000
_cell.length_b   1.000
_cell.length_c   1.000
_cell.angle_alpha   90.00
_cell.angle_beta   90.00
_cell.angle_gamma   90.00
#
_symmetry.space_group_name_H-M   'P 1'
#
loop_
_entity.id
_entity.type
_entity.pdbx_description
1 polymer ?
#
loop_
_entity_poly.entity_id
_entity_poly.type
_entity_poly.pdbx_seq_one_letter_code
_entity_poly.pdbx_strand_id
1 'polypeptide(L)'
;MSGQLEPGPRGPSPKALSRLCVDVIEGERANRQFGNLLDKAFGAVEGAHFFDDFPVWDERYGNPDQVLRAGVFAGKRRDLICSSSVRLADLRISPARQLSVAIIGAVATDPRYRGHGFASRAVSLCVEWAAQRGAVAAFLWGSEHALYRRLGFELCGEQVRLPLRALTRLASAKRTAVHAGWCSGISECLKTRPYGLVVHDSDLAWLKAHKNVRWFWTGDSSRPSAYAGLGRGMDLCGLVHEWGGATEDLFAILAHIGEQFPESALLGYPRLLSETGLLGDSSDCFGLEPEYLCMARILDPGKLYEAYRPDDVFKRELVSGMNERQLTRLFFGPLDRTQSQYAEVGLPFPLWIWGLDSA
;
A
#
# COMPACT_ATOMS: atom_id res chain seq x y z
N MET A 1 25.09 30.69 -10.79
CA MET A 1 26.00 29.55 -11.07
C MET A 1 25.27 28.59 -11.98
N SER A 2 25.55 28.62 -13.28
CA SER A 2 25.00 27.68 -14.27
C SER A 2 25.82 26.38 -14.20
N GLY A 3 25.37 25.42 -13.40
CA GLY A 3 25.96 24.08 -13.39
C GLY A 3 25.74 23.43 -14.77
N GLN A 4 26.83 23.04 -15.44
CA GLN A 4 26.74 22.22 -16.64
C GLN A 4 26.12 20.88 -16.25
N LEU A 5 24.95 20.57 -16.81
CA LEU A 5 24.32 19.25 -16.66
C LEU A 5 25.26 18.21 -17.26
N GLU A 6 25.75 17.27 -16.45
CA GLU A 6 26.54 16.16 -16.96
C GLU A 6 25.75 15.40 -18.03
N PRO A 7 26.40 14.99 -19.14
CA PRO A 7 25.73 14.25 -20.19
C PRO A 7 25.16 12.95 -19.60
N GLY A 8 23.84 12.78 -19.74
CA GLY A 8 23.14 11.60 -19.26
C GLY A 8 23.76 10.29 -19.79
N PRO A 9 23.62 9.18 -19.05
CA PRO A 9 24.24 7.91 -19.41
C PRO A 9 23.80 7.47 -20.82
N ARG A 10 24.77 7.05 -21.65
CA ARG A 10 24.48 6.56 -23.00
C ARG A 10 23.48 5.41 -22.95
N GLY A 11 22.42 5.51 -23.76
CA GLY A 11 21.40 4.47 -23.88
C GLY A 11 21.96 3.12 -24.38
N PRO A 12 21.22 2.02 -24.19
CA PRO A 12 21.65 0.69 -24.60
C PRO A 12 21.81 0.59 -26.11
N SER A 13 22.78 -0.21 -26.56
CA SER A 13 22.95 -0.48 -28.00
C SER A 13 21.74 -1.25 -28.57
N PRO A 14 21.38 -1.07 -29.86
CA PRO A 14 20.31 -1.83 -30.51
C PRO A 14 20.48 -3.36 -30.40
N LYS A 15 21.72 -3.87 -30.37
CA LYS A 15 22.01 -5.30 -30.18
C LYS A 15 21.64 -5.82 -28.79
N ALA A 16 21.62 -4.97 -27.76
CA ALA A 16 21.19 -5.36 -26.42
C ALA A 16 19.66 -5.51 -26.34
N LEU A 17 18.92 -4.69 -27.10
CA LEU A 17 17.47 -4.71 -27.15
C LEU A 17 16.89 -5.88 -27.97
N SER A 18 17.67 -6.50 -28.87
CA SER A 18 17.19 -7.61 -29.69
C SER A 18 17.06 -8.95 -28.95
N ARG A 19 17.44 -9.02 -27.67
CA ARG A 19 17.34 -10.22 -26.82
C ARG A 19 16.73 -9.90 -25.46
N LEU A 20 15.46 -9.51 -25.49
CA LEU A 20 14.68 -9.19 -24.30
C LEU A 20 13.68 -10.30 -24.00
N CYS A 21 13.64 -10.73 -22.75
CA CYS A 21 12.69 -11.72 -22.25
C CYS A 21 12.00 -11.16 -21.01
N VAL A 22 10.67 -11.35 -20.92
CA VAL A 22 9.89 -11.10 -19.70
C VAL A 22 9.69 -12.47 -19.07
N ASP A 23 10.06 -12.61 -17.80
CA ASP A 23 10.08 -13.90 -17.11
C ASP A 23 9.97 -13.70 -15.60
N VAL A 24 9.84 -14.81 -14.86
CA VAL A 24 9.87 -14.81 -13.39
C VAL A 24 11.32 -14.63 -12.90
N ILE A 25 11.49 -13.88 -11.82
CA ILE A 25 12.76 -13.70 -11.12
C ILE A 25 12.94 -14.88 -10.17
N GLU A 26 13.74 -15.86 -10.60
CA GLU A 26 14.03 -17.08 -9.84
C GLU A 26 15.53 -17.39 -9.84
N GLY A 27 15.96 -18.01 -8.74
CA GLY A 27 17.35 -18.40 -8.53
C GLY A 27 18.23 -17.28 -7.96
N GLU A 28 19.26 -17.69 -7.24
CA GLU A 28 20.13 -16.83 -6.43
C GLU A 28 20.68 -15.61 -7.19
N ARG A 29 21.11 -15.81 -8.45
CA ARG A 29 21.64 -14.71 -9.26
C ARG A 29 20.59 -13.65 -9.60
N ALA A 30 19.39 -14.07 -10.01
CA ALA A 30 18.33 -13.14 -10.38
C ALA A 30 17.82 -12.39 -9.15
N ASN A 31 17.72 -13.05 -8.00
CA ASN A 31 17.34 -12.44 -6.72
C ASN A 31 18.36 -11.39 -6.25
N ARG A 32 19.66 -11.67 -6.37
CA ARG A 32 20.69 -10.65 -6.12
C ARG A 32 20.57 -9.46 -7.07
N GLN A 33 20.30 -9.71 -8.36
CA GLN A 33 20.09 -8.62 -9.32
C GLN A 33 18.83 -7.80 -9.00
N PHE A 34 17.77 -8.44 -8.48
CA PHE A 34 16.54 -7.80 -8.06
C PHE A 34 16.76 -6.84 -6.88
N GLY A 35 17.41 -7.30 -5.79
CA GLY A 35 17.77 -6.44 -4.67
C GLY A 35 18.62 -5.24 -5.12
N ASN A 36 19.69 -5.49 -5.86
CA ASN A 36 20.57 -4.42 -6.38
C ASN A 36 19.85 -3.42 -7.29
N LEU A 37 18.90 -3.88 -8.11
CA LEU A 37 18.11 -3.00 -8.98
C LEU A 37 17.21 -2.08 -8.16
N LEU A 38 16.58 -2.61 -7.10
CA LEU A 38 15.73 -1.85 -6.21
C LEU A 38 16.53 -0.85 -5.37
N ASP A 39 17.62 -1.28 -4.74
CA ASP A 39 18.51 -0.40 -3.98
C ASP A 39 18.95 0.81 -4.82
N LYS A 40 19.34 0.56 -6.08
CA LYS A 40 19.70 1.62 -7.01
C LYS A 40 18.52 2.49 -7.43
N ALA A 41 17.37 1.90 -7.72
CA ALA A 41 16.20 2.63 -8.21
C ALA A 41 15.57 3.53 -7.14
N PHE A 42 15.61 3.08 -5.89
CA PHE A 42 15.07 3.78 -4.73
C PHE A 42 16.16 4.50 -3.91
N GLY A 43 17.41 4.54 -4.39
CA GLY A 43 18.47 5.33 -3.75
C GLY A 43 18.77 4.89 -2.31
N ALA A 44 18.77 3.59 -2.04
CA ALA A 44 19.16 3.06 -0.74
C ALA A 44 20.55 3.57 -0.35
N VAL A 45 20.68 4.06 0.88
CA VAL A 45 21.96 4.55 1.42
C VAL A 45 22.93 3.39 1.61
N GLU A 46 24.23 3.68 1.63
CA GLU A 46 25.26 2.65 1.84
C GLU A 46 25.01 1.86 3.13
N GLY A 47 24.95 0.53 3.01
CA GLY A 47 24.66 -0.38 4.13
C GLY A 47 23.17 -0.61 4.42
N ALA A 48 22.25 0.11 3.78
CA ALA A 48 20.82 -0.17 3.80
C ALA A 48 20.40 -0.98 2.56
N HIS A 49 19.32 -1.75 2.69
CA HIS A 49 18.74 -2.50 1.58
C HIS A 49 17.25 -2.14 1.45
N PHE A 50 16.70 -2.11 0.23
CA PHE A 50 15.28 -1.83 -0.03
C PHE A 50 14.35 -2.76 0.79
N PHE A 51 14.75 -4.02 0.95
CA PHE A 51 14.01 -5.00 1.78
C PHE A 51 14.01 -4.71 3.28
N ASP A 52 14.82 -3.78 3.77
CA ASP A 52 14.73 -3.32 5.17
C ASP A 52 13.45 -2.50 5.41
N ASP A 53 12.97 -1.83 4.35
CA ASP A 53 11.73 -1.06 4.32
C ASP A 53 10.54 -1.87 3.81
N PHE A 54 10.79 -2.77 2.85
CA PHE A 54 9.74 -3.54 2.18
C PHE A 54 10.07 -5.04 2.15
N PRO A 55 10.17 -5.70 3.33
CA PRO A 55 10.52 -7.12 3.45
C PRO A 55 9.50 -8.06 2.81
N VAL A 56 8.30 -7.59 2.50
CA VAL A 56 7.26 -8.36 1.79
C VAL A 56 7.72 -8.85 0.40
N TRP A 57 8.68 -8.15 -0.22
CA TRP A 57 9.26 -8.53 -1.52
C TRP A 57 10.50 -9.42 -1.42
N ASP A 58 10.95 -9.67 -0.20
CA ASP A 58 12.08 -10.53 0.08
C ASP A 58 11.61 -11.99 0.15
N GLU A 59 12.25 -12.85 -0.63
CA GLU A 59 11.92 -14.28 -0.66
C GLU A 59 12.15 -14.99 0.67
N ARG A 60 12.94 -14.38 1.57
CA ARG A 60 13.20 -14.93 2.90
C ARG A 60 11.98 -14.86 3.81
N TYR A 61 11.03 -13.96 3.53
CA TYR A 61 9.89 -13.70 4.41
C TYR A 61 8.53 -13.88 3.74
N GLY A 62 8.45 -13.74 2.41
CA GLY A 62 7.20 -13.90 1.67
C GLY A 62 6.75 -15.36 1.54
N ASN A 63 5.44 -15.57 1.46
CA ASN A 63 4.87 -16.85 1.04
C ASN A 63 5.04 -17.01 -0.48
N PRO A 64 5.85 -17.97 -0.97
CA PRO A 64 6.11 -18.13 -2.40
C PRO A 64 4.86 -18.44 -3.22
N ASP A 65 3.81 -19.03 -2.61
CA ASP A 65 2.56 -19.32 -3.30
C ASP A 65 1.70 -18.08 -3.53
N GLN A 66 1.95 -17.02 -2.75
CA GLN A 66 1.21 -15.76 -2.81
C GLN A 66 1.99 -14.64 -3.49
N VAL A 67 3.26 -14.84 -3.85
CA VAL A 67 4.12 -13.80 -4.42
C VAL A 67 4.68 -14.20 -5.77
N LEU A 68 4.58 -13.32 -6.76
CA LEU A 68 5.32 -13.42 -8.01
C LEU A 68 6.23 -12.20 -8.16
N ARG A 69 7.49 -12.45 -8.53
CA ARG A 69 8.44 -11.41 -8.95
C ARG A 69 8.67 -11.55 -10.45
N ALA A 70 8.25 -10.56 -11.22
CA ALA A 70 8.41 -10.49 -12.67
C ALA A 70 9.61 -9.60 -13.05
N GLY A 71 10.36 -10.01 -14.07
CA GLY A 71 11.54 -9.32 -14.54
C GLY A 71 11.61 -9.18 -16.05
N VAL A 72 12.25 -8.12 -16.52
CA VAL A 72 12.71 -8.03 -17.91
C VAL A 72 14.23 -8.21 -17.93
N PHE A 73 14.69 -9.18 -18.71
CA PHE A 73 16.08 -9.57 -18.79
C PHE A 73 16.68 -9.22 -20.15
N ALA A 74 17.91 -8.69 -20.15
CA ALA A 74 18.63 -8.30 -21.35
C ALA A 74 19.86 -9.19 -21.61
N GLY A 75 20.09 -9.50 -22.89
CA GLY A 75 21.31 -10.13 -23.37
C GLY A 75 21.46 -11.62 -22.99
N LYS A 76 22.56 -12.23 -23.45
CA LYS A 76 22.85 -13.67 -23.21
C LYS A 76 23.01 -14.01 -21.73
N ARG A 77 23.46 -13.05 -20.94
CA ARG A 77 23.69 -13.22 -19.50
C ARG A 77 22.41 -13.08 -18.68
N ARG A 78 21.27 -12.73 -19.31
CA ARG A 78 19.98 -12.45 -18.65
C ARG A 78 20.16 -11.46 -17.51
N ASP A 79 20.67 -10.28 -17.80
CA ASP A 79 20.81 -9.24 -16.78
C ASP A 79 19.44 -8.58 -16.55
N LEU A 80 18.98 -8.58 -15.30
CA LEU A 80 17.72 -7.93 -14.92
C LEU A 80 17.82 -6.41 -15.11
N ILE A 81 16.94 -5.84 -15.94
CA ILE A 81 16.90 -4.39 -16.24
C ILE A 81 15.60 -3.72 -15.80
N CYS A 82 14.58 -4.50 -15.48
CA CYS A 82 13.29 -4.03 -14.98
C CYS A 82 12.70 -5.12 -14.07
N SER A 83 12.01 -4.71 -13.02
CA SER A 83 11.25 -5.59 -12.13
C SER A 83 9.85 -5.05 -11.87
N SER A 84 8.96 -5.94 -11.48
CA SER A 84 7.67 -5.69 -10.82
C SER A 84 7.39 -6.90 -9.94
N SER A 85 6.74 -6.71 -8.80
CA SER A 85 6.29 -7.81 -7.95
C SER A 85 4.81 -7.69 -7.66
N VAL A 86 4.17 -8.82 -7.39
CA VAL A 86 2.78 -8.87 -6.97
C VAL A 86 2.64 -9.87 -5.83
N ARG A 87 1.80 -9.51 -4.86
CA ARG A 87 1.38 -10.36 -3.77
C ARG A 87 -0.14 -10.49 -3.76
N LEU A 88 -0.66 -11.68 -3.54
CA LEU A 88 -2.07 -11.87 -3.24
C LEU A 88 -2.32 -11.56 -1.76
N ALA A 89 -3.39 -10.83 -1.50
CA ALA A 89 -3.87 -10.52 -0.16
C ALA A 89 -5.40 -10.60 -0.13
N ASP A 90 -5.97 -10.65 1.06
CA ASP A 90 -7.42 -10.55 1.23
C ASP A 90 -7.78 -9.15 1.73
N LEU A 91 -8.71 -8.47 1.04
CA LEU A 91 -9.26 -7.19 1.43
C LEU A 91 -10.58 -7.40 2.16
N ARG A 92 -10.64 -7.00 3.43
CA ARG A 92 -11.87 -7.00 4.23
C ARG A 92 -12.73 -5.79 3.84
N ILE A 93 -13.84 -6.06 3.18
CA ILE A 93 -14.83 -5.04 2.76
C ILE A 93 -15.99 -4.92 3.76
N SER A 94 -16.21 -5.94 4.59
CA SER A 94 -17.12 -5.93 5.74
C SER A 94 -16.71 -7.01 6.75
N PRO A 95 -17.27 -7.03 7.98
CA PRO A 95 -16.94 -8.08 8.96
C PRO A 95 -17.19 -9.52 8.47
N ALA A 96 -18.14 -9.70 7.56
CA ALA A 96 -18.52 -11.03 7.04
C ALA A 96 -17.96 -11.32 5.64
N ARG A 97 -17.27 -10.38 4.99
CA ARG A 97 -16.86 -10.51 3.57
C ARG A 97 -15.46 -10.01 3.29
N GLN A 98 -14.78 -10.76 2.44
CA GLN A 98 -13.41 -10.51 2.02
C GLN A 98 -13.28 -10.75 0.51
N LEU A 99 -12.31 -10.08 -0.11
CA LEU A 99 -12.00 -10.16 -1.52
C LEU A 99 -10.54 -10.55 -1.70
N SER A 100 -10.24 -11.54 -2.54
CA SER A 100 -8.86 -11.74 -2.98
C SER A 100 -8.44 -10.60 -3.89
N VAL A 101 -7.34 -9.94 -3.58
CA VAL A 101 -6.82 -8.78 -4.30
C VAL A 101 -5.32 -8.93 -4.54
N ALA A 102 -4.80 -8.19 -5.51
CA ALA A 102 -3.40 -8.15 -5.85
C ALA A 102 -2.76 -6.85 -5.36
N ILE A 103 -1.63 -6.93 -4.70
CA ILE A 103 -0.82 -5.79 -4.31
C ILE A 103 0.43 -5.78 -5.17
N ILE A 104 0.61 -4.75 -5.99
CA ILE A 104 1.74 -4.61 -6.90
C ILE A 104 2.74 -3.61 -6.32
N GLY A 105 4.02 -3.99 -6.35
CA GLY A 105 5.12 -3.21 -5.79
C GLY A 105 6.46 -3.55 -6.44
N ALA A 106 7.55 -3.01 -5.88
CA ALA A 106 8.92 -3.24 -6.36
C ALA A 106 9.09 -3.02 -7.88
N VAL A 107 8.38 -2.01 -8.40
CA VAL A 107 8.43 -1.63 -9.81
C VAL A 107 9.63 -0.73 -10.04
N ALA A 108 10.66 -1.26 -10.70
CA ALA A 108 11.88 -0.53 -10.98
C ALA A 108 12.34 -0.79 -12.41
N THR A 109 12.90 0.23 -13.06
CA THR A 109 13.58 0.10 -14.35
C THR A 109 14.92 0.81 -14.28
N ASP A 110 15.99 0.12 -14.68
CA ASP A 110 17.33 0.73 -14.76
C ASP A 110 17.23 2.01 -15.60
N PRO A 111 17.77 3.16 -15.13
CA PRO A 111 17.63 4.44 -15.81
C PRO A 111 17.98 4.44 -17.30
N ARG A 112 18.94 3.59 -17.72
CA ARG A 112 19.36 3.47 -19.12
C ARG A 112 18.30 2.84 -20.03
N TYR A 113 17.36 2.10 -19.45
CA TYR A 113 16.35 1.31 -20.16
C TYR A 113 14.92 1.88 -20.02
N ARG A 114 14.75 3.04 -19.37
CA ARG A 114 13.45 3.72 -19.24
C ARG A 114 12.90 4.16 -20.61
N GLY A 115 11.59 4.37 -20.69
CA GLY A 115 10.93 4.81 -21.94
C GLY A 115 10.67 3.71 -22.99
N HIS A 116 11.03 2.45 -22.71
CA HIS A 116 10.90 1.32 -23.65
C HIS A 116 9.72 0.39 -23.34
N GLY A 117 8.83 0.76 -22.41
CA GLY A 117 7.65 -0.03 -22.04
C GLY A 117 7.93 -1.28 -21.19
N PHE A 118 9.13 -1.45 -20.63
CA PHE A 118 9.47 -2.63 -19.82
C PHE A 118 8.67 -2.73 -18.52
N ALA A 119 8.46 -1.61 -17.83
CA ALA A 119 7.61 -1.56 -16.64
C ALA A 119 6.18 -2.05 -16.96
N SER A 120 5.59 -1.59 -18.07
CA SER A 120 4.28 -2.08 -18.54
C SER A 120 4.26 -3.59 -18.72
N ARG A 121 5.30 -4.17 -19.34
CA ARG A 121 5.36 -5.62 -19.57
C ARG A 121 5.49 -6.42 -18.27
N ALA A 122 6.31 -5.95 -17.33
CA ALA A 122 6.48 -6.61 -16.03
C ALA A 122 5.19 -6.52 -15.19
N VAL A 123 4.57 -5.35 -15.13
CA VAL A 123 3.29 -5.13 -14.41
C VAL A 123 2.16 -5.94 -15.04
N SER A 124 2.07 -6.03 -16.37
CA SER A 124 1.07 -6.87 -17.03
C SER A 124 1.20 -8.34 -16.64
N LEU A 125 2.42 -8.89 -16.58
CA LEU A 125 2.64 -10.26 -16.14
C LEU A 125 2.16 -10.47 -14.68
N CYS A 126 2.43 -9.52 -13.80
CA CYS A 126 1.92 -9.52 -12.43
C CYS A 126 0.39 -9.52 -12.37
N VAL A 127 -0.27 -8.66 -13.15
CA VAL A 127 -1.74 -8.57 -13.22
C VAL A 127 -2.36 -9.86 -13.77
N GLU A 128 -1.81 -10.40 -14.85
CA GLU A 128 -2.28 -11.66 -15.45
C GLU A 128 -2.15 -12.83 -14.48
N TRP A 129 -1.00 -12.95 -13.80
CA TRP A 129 -0.77 -13.98 -12.80
C TRP A 129 -1.75 -13.92 -11.62
N ALA A 130 -2.09 -12.71 -11.17
CA ALA A 130 -3.02 -12.51 -10.06
C ALA A 130 -4.48 -12.77 -10.48
N ALA A 131 -4.87 -12.32 -11.69
CA ALA A 131 -6.20 -12.60 -12.24
C ALA A 131 -6.45 -14.10 -12.41
N GLN A 132 -5.44 -14.86 -12.88
CA GLN A 132 -5.50 -16.32 -12.98
C GLN A 132 -5.68 -17.02 -11.63
N ARG A 133 -5.32 -16.35 -10.53
CA ARG A 133 -5.49 -16.83 -9.14
C ARG A 133 -6.73 -16.26 -8.46
N GLY A 134 -7.60 -15.62 -9.21
CA GLY A 134 -8.90 -15.16 -8.73
C GLY A 134 -8.90 -13.81 -8.02
N ALA A 135 -7.81 -13.03 -8.10
CA ALA A 135 -7.82 -11.65 -7.62
C ALA A 135 -8.87 -10.83 -8.38
N VAL A 136 -9.72 -10.10 -7.66
CA VAL A 136 -10.82 -9.30 -8.25
C VAL A 136 -10.40 -7.88 -8.59
N ALA A 137 -9.33 -7.39 -7.94
CA ALA A 137 -8.74 -6.08 -8.17
C ALA A 137 -7.23 -6.14 -7.92
N ALA A 138 -6.50 -5.21 -8.53
CA ALA A 138 -5.09 -4.96 -8.26
C ALA A 138 -4.89 -3.53 -7.75
N PHE A 139 -4.04 -3.35 -6.75
CA PHE A 139 -3.67 -2.07 -6.15
C PHE A 139 -2.17 -1.81 -6.29
N LEU A 140 -1.80 -0.54 -6.43
CA LEU A 140 -0.40 -0.09 -6.41
C LEU A 140 -0.29 1.36 -5.92
N TRP A 141 0.92 1.74 -5.52
CA TRP A 141 1.31 3.11 -5.22
C TRP A 141 2.43 3.53 -6.17
N GLY A 142 2.45 4.80 -6.54
CA GLY A 142 3.53 5.34 -7.36
C GLY A 142 3.14 6.64 -8.06
N SER A 143 4.14 7.49 -8.29
CA SER A 143 3.97 8.81 -8.92
C SER A 143 3.75 8.75 -10.44
N GLU A 144 4.05 7.63 -11.08
CA GLU A 144 3.97 7.43 -12.54
C GLU A 144 2.52 7.17 -13.02
N HIS A 145 1.57 8.01 -12.60
CA HIS A 145 0.13 7.80 -12.85
C HIS A 145 -0.21 7.60 -14.33
N ALA A 146 0.48 8.29 -15.25
CA ALA A 146 0.25 8.16 -16.69
C ALA A 146 0.66 6.78 -17.25
N LEU A 147 1.68 6.16 -16.67
CA LEU A 147 2.06 4.77 -17.00
C LEU A 147 0.94 3.82 -16.59
N TYR A 148 0.50 3.90 -15.33
CA TYR A 148 -0.47 2.96 -14.76
C TYR A 148 -1.88 3.14 -15.34
N ARG A 149 -2.30 4.37 -15.68
CA ARG A 149 -3.56 4.61 -16.39
C ARG A 149 -3.65 3.89 -17.73
N ARG A 150 -2.54 3.81 -18.49
CA ARG A 150 -2.50 3.03 -19.74
C ARG A 150 -2.64 1.52 -19.51
N LEU A 151 -2.42 1.06 -18.28
CA LEU A 151 -2.60 -0.33 -17.87
C LEU A 151 -3.95 -0.57 -17.20
N GLY A 152 -4.88 0.40 -17.23
CA GLY A 152 -6.23 0.28 -16.65
C GLY A 152 -6.33 0.64 -15.17
N PHE A 153 -5.27 1.18 -14.55
CA PHE A 153 -5.34 1.65 -13.18
C PHE A 153 -5.93 3.06 -13.09
N GLU A 154 -6.76 3.31 -12.10
CA GLU A 154 -7.30 4.63 -11.78
C GLU A 154 -7.00 4.99 -10.32
N LEU A 155 -6.78 6.27 -10.05
CA LEU A 155 -6.63 6.77 -8.68
C LEU A 155 -7.88 6.48 -7.85
N CYS A 156 -7.71 5.92 -6.67
CA CYS A 156 -8.80 5.55 -5.78
C CYS A 156 -8.43 5.64 -4.31
N GLY A 157 -9.44 5.45 -3.45
CA GLY A 157 -9.35 5.60 -2.01
C GLY A 157 -9.14 7.05 -1.60
N GLU A 158 -9.34 7.31 -0.31
CA GLU A 158 -9.18 8.63 0.28
C GLU A 158 -8.32 8.51 1.53
N GLN A 159 -7.41 9.47 1.70
CA GLN A 159 -6.61 9.62 2.90
C GLN A 159 -6.46 11.09 3.26
N VAL A 160 -6.14 11.35 4.51
CA VAL A 160 -5.69 12.65 4.99
C VAL A 160 -4.42 12.49 5.83
N ARG A 161 -3.63 13.56 5.87
CA ARG A 161 -2.45 13.72 6.74
C ARG A 161 -2.78 14.71 7.83
N LEU A 162 -2.86 14.25 9.07
CA LEU A 162 -3.16 15.06 10.24
C LEU A 162 -1.90 15.27 11.07
N PRO A 163 -1.29 16.48 11.08
CA PRO A 163 -0.21 16.76 12.01
C PRO A 163 -0.65 16.43 13.44
N LEU A 164 0.14 15.66 14.20
CA LEU A 164 -0.29 15.25 15.54
C LEU A 164 -0.53 16.46 16.46
N ARG A 165 0.25 17.53 16.29
CA ARG A 165 0.07 18.81 16.99
C ARG A 165 -1.30 19.48 16.75
N ALA A 166 -2.00 19.14 15.66
CA ALA A 166 -3.32 19.68 15.37
C ALA A 166 -4.45 18.91 16.10
N LEU A 167 -4.15 17.73 16.65
CA LEU A 167 -5.12 16.92 17.37
C LEU A 167 -5.24 17.41 18.82
N THR A 168 -6.11 18.40 19.04
CA THR A 168 -6.29 19.08 20.34
C THR A 168 -6.60 18.12 21.50
N ARG A 169 -7.31 17.01 21.22
CA ARG A 169 -7.63 15.99 22.22
C ARG A 169 -6.39 15.31 22.82
N LEU A 170 -5.26 15.29 22.11
CA LEU A 170 -4.03 14.69 22.62
C LEU A 170 -3.51 15.40 23.87
N ALA A 171 -3.73 16.71 24.01
CA ALA A 171 -3.35 17.46 25.21
C ALA A 171 -4.11 17.00 26.47
N SER A 172 -5.27 16.37 26.30
CA SER A 172 -6.11 15.84 27.37
C SER A 172 -6.00 14.32 27.55
N ALA A 173 -5.13 13.65 26.78
CA ALA A 173 -4.99 12.20 26.82
C ALA A 173 -4.58 11.74 28.24
N LYS A 174 -5.20 10.66 28.71
CA LYS A 174 -4.80 10.03 29.97
C LYS A 174 -3.35 9.56 29.86
N ARG A 175 -2.60 9.72 30.94
CA ARG A 175 -1.24 9.18 31.04
C ARG A 175 -1.30 7.67 31.20
N THR A 176 -1.24 6.95 30.08
CA THR A 176 -1.02 5.51 30.02
C THR A 176 0.45 5.24 29.73
N ALA A 177 1.01 4.17 30.29
CA ALA A 177 2.38 3.75 29.96
C ALA A 177 2.44 3.31 28.50
N VAL A 178 3.31 3.96 27.72
CA VAL A 178 3.57 3.62 26.32
C VAL A 178 4.87 2.84 26.24
N HIS A 179 4.82 1.69 25.57
CA HIS A 179 5.96 0.83 25.29
C HIS A 179 6.39 1.01 23.83
N ALA A 180 7.67 0.79 23.57
CA ALA A 180 8.25 0.86 22.23
C ALA A 180 8.77 -0.51 21.77
N GLY A 181 8.79 -0.73 20.46
CA GLY A 181 9.23 -1.97 19.82
C GLY A 181 8.09 -2.94 19.53
N TRP A 182 8.40 -3.94 18.71
CA TRP A 182 7.44 -4.97 18.33
C TRP A 182 7.11 -5.90 19.50
N CYS A 183 5.83 -6.18 19.73
CA CYS A 183 5.38 -7.32 20.52
C CYS A 183 4.43 -8.21 19.70
N SER A 184 4.37 -9.50 20.01
CA SER A 184 3.52 -10.44 19.26
C SER A 184 2.03 -10.13 19.39
N GLY A 185 1.59 -9.48 20.47
CA GLY A 185 0.18 -9.10 20.60
C GLY A 185 -0.27 -8.05 19.58
N ILE A 186 0.65 -7.27 18.98
CA ILE A 186 0.31 -6.32 17.91
C ILE A 186 -0.37 -7.05 16.75
N SER A 187 0.15 -8.22 16.33
CA SER A 187 -0.44 -8.95 15.20
C SER A 187 -1.87 -9.39 15.45
N GLU A 188 -2.22 -9.72 16.69
CA GLU A 188 -3.61 -10.04 17.06
C GLU A 188 -4.49 -8.79 16.92
N CYS A 189 -3.99 -7.61 17.28
CA CYS A 189 -4.71 -6.36 17.04
C CYS A 189 -4.81 -5.99 15.54
N LEU A 190 -3.82 -6.33 14.71
CA LEU A 190 -3.92 -6.11 13.25
C LEU A 190 -5.05 -6.98 12.66
N LYS A 191 -5.15 -8.24 13.10
CA LYS A 191 -6.15 -9.20 12.61
C LYS A 191 -7.60 -8.76 12.87
N THR A 192 -7.85 -8.04 13.97
CA THR A 192 -9.20 -7.63 14.38
C THR A 192 -9.74 -6.38 13.70
N ARG A 193 -8.99 -5.75 12.80
CA ARG A 193 -9.46 -4.54 12.10
C ARG A 193 -10.80 -4.76 11.40
N PRO A 194 -11.74 -3.82 11.43
CA PRO A 194 -13.00 -3.98 10.73
C PRO A 194 -12.84 -3.94 9.20
N TYR A 195 -11.80 -3.27 8.70
CA TYR A 195 -11.57 -2.99 7.28
C TYR A 195 -10.08 -3.06 6.93
N GLY A 196 -9.78 -3.09 5.63
CA GLY A 196 -8.41 -3.12 5.11
C GLY A 196 -7.90 -4.52 4.78
N LEU A 197 -6.59 -4.67 4.61
CA LEU A 197 -6.00 -5.98 4.33
C LEU A 197 -6.07 -6.88 5.56
N VAL A 198 -6.44 -8.14 5.32
CA VAL A 198 -6.45 -9.19 6.33
C VAL A 198 -5.02 -9.65 6.55
N VAL A 199 -4.58 -9.54 7.80
CA VAL A 199 -3.30 -10.08 8.22
C VAL A 199 -3.46 -11.56 8.56
N HIS A 200 -2.65 -12.41 7.93
CA HIS A 200 -2.57 -13.84 8.21
C HIS A 200 -1.33 -14.18 9.02
N ASP A 201 -1.28 -15.40 9.59
CA ASP A 201 -0.08 -15.86 10.32
C ASP A 201 1.15 -15.98 9.41
N SER A 202 0.94 -16.27 8.13
CA SER A 202 1.99 -16.26 7.11
C SER A 202 2.62 -14.87 6.91
N ASP A 203 1.95 -13.81 7.36
CA ASP A 203 2.43 -12.44 7.18
C ASP A 203 3.38 -11.99 8.29
N LEU A 204 3.34 -12.66 9.44
CA LEU A 204 4.09 -12.25 10.62
C LEU A 204 5.60 -12.19 10.38
N ALA A 205 6.13 -13.04 9.50
CA ALA A 205 7.55 -13.09 9.21
C ALA A 205 8.04 -11.76 8.62
N TRP A 206 7.39 -11.28 7.57
CA TRP A 206 7.77 -10.03 6.92
C TRP A 206 7.29 -8.80 7.71
N LEU A 207 6.15 -8.89 8.42
CA LEU A 207 5.71 -7.80 9.29
C LEU A 207 6.76 -7.44 10.35
N LYS A 208 7.33 -8.47 10.99
CA LYS A 208 8.40 -8.35 12.01
C LYS A 208 9.74 -7.90 11.45
N ALA A 209 9.98 -8.12 10.15
CA ALA A 209 11.26 -7.86 9.52
C ALA A 209 11.49 -6.38 9.17
N HIS A 210 10.47 -5.52 9.29
CA HIS A 210 10.63 -4.08 9.06
C HIS A 210 11.63 -3.48 10.04
N LYS A 211 12.70 -2.88 9.52
CA LYS A 211 13.71 -2.23 10.36
C LYS A 211 13.39 -0.76 10.64
N ASN A 212 12.64 -0.13 9.76
CA ASN A 212 12.42 1.32 9.77
C ASN A 212 11.02 1.72 10.26
N VAL A 213 10.26 0.78 10.83
CA VAL A 213 8.98 1.04 11.50
C VAL A 213 9.19 1.03 13.01
N ARG A 214 8.84 2.14 13.67
CA ARG A 214 8.86 2.26 15.12
C ARG A 214 7.48 1.93 15.66
N TRP A 215 7.39 0.79 16.33
CA TRP A 215 6.15 0.34 16.96
C TRP A 215 6.00 0.93 18.36
N PHE A 216 4.79 1.36 18.67
CA PHE A 216 4.37 1.82 19.97
C PHE A 216 3.09 1.09 20.37
N TRP A 217 2.93 0.79 21.66
CA TRP A 217 1.75 0.08 22.17
C TRP A 217 1.54 0.33 23.66
N THR A 218 0.33 0.02 24.14
CA THR A 218 -0.08 0.13 25.54
C THR A 218 -0.68 -1.19 26.04
N GLY A 219 -0.76 -1.38 27.35
CA GLY A 219 -1.38 -2.56 27.95
C GLY A 219 -0.39 -3.69 28.18
N ASP A 220 -0.82 -4.95 27.97
CA ASP A 220 0.03 -6.13 28.12
C ASP A 220 0.66 -6.54 26.78
N SER A 221 1.91 -6.99 26.80
CA SER A 221 2.65 -7.35 25.57
C SER A 221 2.02 -8.51 24.77
N SER A 222 1.26 -9.39 25.42
CA SER A 222 0.51 -10.47 24.77
C SER A 222 -0.84 -10.00 24.23
N ARG A 223 -1.37 -8.90 24.77
CA ARG A 223 -2.66 -8.33 24.39
C ARG A 223 -2.65 -6.80 24.54
N PRO A 224 -2.00 -6.08 23.60
CA PRO A 224 -2.01 -4.64 23.60
C PRO A 224 -3.44 -4.10 23.56
N SER A 225 -3.69 -3.03 24.29
CA SER A 225 -4.97 -2.34 24.23
C SER A 225 -5.04 -1.39 23.03
N ALA A 226 -3.91 -0.83 22.62
CA ALA A 226 -3.73 -0.05 21.39
C ALA A 226 -2.30 -0.18 20.84
N TYR A 227 -2.12 0.16 19.57
CA TYR A 227 -0.83 0.18 18.89
C TYR A 227 -0.75 1.29 17.84
N ALA A 228 0.48 1.69 17.49
CA ALA A 228 0.79 2.54 16.34
C ALA A 228 2.16 2.19 15.74
N GLY A 229 2.29 2.27 14.42
CA GLY A 229 3.53 2.17 13.65
C GLY A 229 3.88 3.52 13.05
N LEU A 230 5.04 4.06 13.44
CA LEU A 230 5.59 5.33 12.96
C LEU A 230 6.76 5.08 12.02
N GLY A 231 6.71 5.72 10.85
CA GLY A 231 7.78 5.65 9.86
C GLY A 231 7.72 4.36 9.04
N ARG A 232 8.03 4.46 7.74
CA ARG A 232 8.37 3.32 6.88
C ARG A 232 9.06 3.85 5.62
N GLY A 233 10.29 3.41 5.38
CA GLY A 233 11.08 3.87 4.24
C GLY A 233 11.13 5.38 4.09
N MET A 234 11.37 5.80 2.85
CA MET A 234 11.40 7.21 2.50
C MET A 234 9.99 7.81 2.39
N ASP A 235 9.01 7.02 1.96
CA ASP A 235 7.68 7.53 1.60
C ASP A 235 6.85 7.92 2.82
N LEU A 236 7.02 7.22 3.95
CA LEU A 236 6.23 7.42 5.16
C LEU A 236 7.06 7.91 6.35
N CYS A 237 8.20 8.56 6.09
CA CYS A 237 9.03 9.14 7.15
C CYS A 237 8.21 10.13 8.00
N GLY A 238 8.22 9.93 9.32
CA GLY A 238 7.44 10.76 10.26
C GLY A 238 5.93 10.54 10.24
N LEU A 239 5.42 9.58 9.47
CA LEU A 239 3.99 9.29 9.42
C LEU A 239 3.63 8.10 10.32
N VAL A 240 2.63 8.29 11.18
CA VAL A 240 1.90 7.19 11.80
C VAL A 240 0.98 6.61 10.74
N HIS A 241 1.39 5.51 10.13
CA HIS A 241 0.72 4.91 8.97
C HIS A 241 -0.06 3.65 9.32
N GLU A 242 0.05 3.20 10.56
CA GLU A 242 -0.57 1.98 11.04
C GLU A 242 -0.98 2.18 12.49
N TRP A 243 -2.22 1.88 12.84
CA TRP A 243 -2.75 2.15 14.18
C TRP A 243 -4.07 1.45 14.44
N GLY A 244 -4.39 1.21 15.71
CA GLY A 244 -5.67 0.65 16.12
C GLY A 244 -5.74 0.33 17.61
N GLY A 245 -6.91 -0.15 18.04
CA GLY A 245 -7.21 -0.51 19.42
C GLY A 245 -8.15 0.47 20.13
N ALA A 246 -8.13 0.48 21.45
CA ALA A 246 -8.98 1.32 22.28
C ALA A 246 -8.62 2.81 22.10
N THR A 247 -9.62 3.66 21.83
CA THR A 247 -9.43 5.08 21.49
C THR A 247 -8.62 5.86 22.53
N GLU A 248 -8.92 5.69 23.81
CA GLU A 248 -8.23 6.41 24.89
C GLU A 248 -6.74 6.05 24.97
N ASP A 249 -6.42 4.78 24.76
CA ASP A 249 -5.04 4.30 24.77
C ASP A 249 -4.30 4.68 23.48
N LEU A 250 -5.00 4.71 22.35
CA LEU A 250 -4.46 5.24 21.10
C LEU A 250 -4.10 6.72 21.24
N PHE A 251 -4.91 7.54 21.90
CA PHE A 251 -4.56 8.93 22.17
C PHE A 251 -3.31 9.07 23.03
N ALA A 252 -3.12 8.19 24.02
CA ALA A 252 -1.88 8.19 24.81
C ALA A 252 -0.65 7.89 23.94
N ILE A 253 -0.76 6.92 23.01
CA ILE A 253 0.30 6.61 22.06
C ILE A 253 0.59 7.79 21.13
N LEU A 254 -0.45 8.39 20.53
CA LEU A 254 -0.28 9.52 19.61
C LEU A 254 0.27 10.76 20.31
N ALA A 255 -0.13 11.04 21.55
CA ALA A 255 0.44 12.11 22.35
C ALA A 255 1.94 11.86 22.61
N HIS A 256 2.31 10.64 23.01
CA HIS A 256 3.70 10.23 23.21
C HIS A 256 4.55 10.39 21.94
N ILE A 257 4.01 9.97 20.78
CA ILE A 257 4.68 10.15 19.48
C ILE A 257 4.82 11.64 19.15
N GLY A 258 3.80 12.46 19.35
CA GLY A 258 3.84 13.90 19.09
C GLY A 258 4.85 14.65 19.96
N GLU A 259 5.04 14.22 21.22
CA GLU A 259 6.06 14.78 22.11
C GLU A 259 7.48 14.44 21.65
N GLN A 260 7.72 13.19 21.22
CA GLN A 260 9.06 12.75 20.77
C GLN A 260 9.38 13.17 19.33
N PHE A 261 8.36 13.28 18.48
CA PHE A 261 8.46 13.56 17.06
C PHE A 261 7.47 14.69 16.68
N PRO A 262 7.79 15.96 16.99
CA PRO A 262 6.83 17.08 16.84
C PRO A 262 6.34 17.35 15.40
N GLU A 263 7.09 16.88 14.40
CA GLU A 263 6.72 16.98 12.98
C GLU A 263 5.95 15.76 12.46
N SER A 264 5.63 14.80 13.35
CA SER A 264 4.89 13.62 12.94
C SER A 264 3.43 13.93 12.59
N ALA A 265 2.89 13.14 11.69
CA ALA A 265 1.50 13.22 11.27
C ALA A 265 0.85 11.84 11.26
N LEU A 266 -0.44 11.78 11.54
CA LEU A 266 -1.28 10.61 11.40
C LEU A 266 -1.79 10.52 9.97
N LEU A 267 -1.57 9.39 9.32
CA LEU A 267 -2.34 9.00 8.13
C LEU A 267 -3.65 8.35 8.57
N GLY A 268 -4.74 8.73 7.92
CA GLY A 268 -6.04 8.15 8.20
C GLY A 268 -7.03 8.31 7.07
N TYR A 269 -7.99 7.38 7.02
CA TYR A 269 -9.19 7.50 6.20
C TYR A 269 -10.20 8.42 6.92
N PRO A 270 -10.74 9.47 6.30
CA PRO A 270 -11.57 10.47 6.98
C PRO A 270 -12.71 9.88 7.83
N ARG A 271 -13.43 8.90 7.30
CA ARG A 271 -14.52 8.24 8.04
C ARG A 271 -14.01 7.48 9.27
N LEU A 272 -12.90 6.74 9.15
CA LEU A 272 -12.32 6.02 10.30
C LEU A 272 -11.83 7.00 11.39
N LEU A 273 -11.24 8.12 10.98
CA LEU A 273 -10.83 9.19 11.90
C LEU A 273 -12.03 9.83 12.60
N SER A 274 -13.16 9.98 11.91
CA SER A 274 -14.41 10.44 12.51
C SER A 274 -15.00 9.41 13.48
N GLU A 275 -15.07 8.13 13.09
CA GLU A 275 -15.62 7.04 13.90
C GLU A 275 -14.82 6.81 15.20
N THR A 276 -13.51 7.02 15.14
CA THR A 276 -12.62 6.96 16.32
C THR A 276 -12.64 8.23 17.17
N GLY A 277 -13.31 9.29 16.71
CA GLY A 277 -13.37 10.58 17.39
C GLY A 277 -12.05 11.37 17.36
N LEU A 278 -11.10 11.00 16.50
CA LEU A 278 -9.81 11.68 16.32
C LEU A 278 -9.98 13.10 15.77
N LEU A 279 -11.00 13.35 14.96
CA LEU A 279 -11.31 14.68 14.40
C LEU A 279 -12.07 15.60 15.39
N GLY A 280 -12.56 15.06 16.51
CA GLY A 280 -13.47 15.76 17.42
C GLY A 280 -14.77 16.22 16.73
N ASP A 281 -15.42 17.23 17.30
CA ASP A 281 -16.63 17.87 16.72
C ASP A 281 -16.29 18.94 15.68
N SER A 282 -15.00 19.27 15.50
CA SER A 282 -14.60 20.38 14.66
C SER A 282 -14.66 19.97 13.18
N SER A 283 -15.64 20.51 12.49
CA SER A 283 -15.65 20.58 11.03
C SER A 283 -14.44 21.38 10.49
N ASP A 284 -13.71 22.11 11.32
CA ASP A 284 -12.54 22.88 10.88
C ASP A 284 -11.32 22.02 10.50
N CYS A 285 -11.32 20.71 10.82
CA CYS A 285 -10.35 19.77 10.23
C CYS A 285 -10.54 19.57 8.71
N PHE A 286 -11.65 20.06 8.12
CA PHE A 286 -11.95 20.01 6.68
C PHE A 286 -11.08 20.94 5.81
N GLY A 287 -10.13 21.68 6.39
CA GLY A 287 -9.09 22.36 5.61
C GLY A 287 -8.04 21.41 5.00
N LEU A 288 -8.11 20.11 5.33
CA LEU A 288 -7.25 19.09 4.73
C LEU A 288 -7.89 18.56 3.45
N GLU A 289 -7.29 18.91 2.33
CA GLU A 289 -7.64 18.33 1.03
C GLU A 289 -7.39 16.82 1.07
N PRO A 290 -8.41 15.97 0.87
CA PRO A 290 -8.21 14.53 0.80
C PRO A 290 -7.29 14.18 -0.37
N GLU A 291 -6.32 13.32 -0.11
CA GLU A 291 -5.44 12.75 -1.13
C GLU A 291 -6.00 11.41 -1.61
N TYR A 292 -5.70 11.04 -2.84
CA TYR A 292 -5.91 9.67 -3.30
C TYR A 292 -4.97 8.72 -2.55
N LEU A 293 -5.52 7.61 -2.07
CA LEU A 293 -4.76 6.61 -1.34
C LEU A 293 -3.78 5.86 -2.26
N CYS A 294 -4.28 5.36 -3.38
CA CYS A 294 -3.53 4.48 -4.27
C CYS A 294 -4.12 4.52 -5.68
N MET A 295 -3.67 3.61 -6.55
CA MET A 295 -4.36 3.30 -7.81
C MET A 295 -4.89 1.88 -7.78
N ALA A 296 -6.07 1.66 -8.37
CA ALA A 296 -6.67 0.34 -8.53
C ALA A 296 -7.07 0.03 -9.97
N ARG A 297 -6.97 -1.25 -10.32
CA ARG A 297 -7.54 -1.83 -11.54
C ARG A 297 -8.48 -2.96 -11.15
N ILE A 298 -9.71 -2.93 -11.65
CA ILE A 298 -10.65 -4.04 -11.49
C ILE A 298 -10.29 -5.14 -12.49
N LEU A 299 -10.16 -6.37 -11.98
CA LEU A 299 -9.81 -7.56 -12.76
C LEU A 299 -11.04 -8.45 -13.03
N ASP A 300 -11.97 -8.50 -12.08
CA ASP A 300 -13.22 -9.26 -12.18
C ASP A 300 -14.40 -8.44 -11.62
N PRO A 301 -15.07 -7.61 -12.46
CA PRO A 301 -16.17 -6.77 -12.00
C PRO A 301 -17.40 -7.59 -11.55
N GLY A 302 -17.56 -8.82 -12.06
CA GLY A 302 -18.65 -9.71 -11.68
C GLY A 302 -18.51 -10.17 -10.23
N LYS A 303 -17.33 -10.70 -9.87
CA LYS A 303 -17.05 -11.10 -8.48
C LYS A 303 -17.02 -9.92 -7.52
N LEU A 304 -16.50 -8.77 -7.95
CA LEU A 304 -16.50 -7.56 -7.14
C LEU A 304 -17.93 -7.14 -6.78
N TYR A 305 -18.84 -7.18 -7.76
CA TYR A 305 -20.26 -6.91 -7.56
C TYR A 305 -20.94 -7.96 -6.64
N GLU A 306 -20.65 -9.25 -6.85
CA GLU A 306 -21.22 -10.33 -6.03
C GLU A 306 -20.82 -10.19 -4.55
N ALA A 307 -19.59 -9.78 -4.28
CA ALA A 307 -19.10 -9.55 -2.92
C ALA A 307 -19.76 -8.35 -2.24
N TYR A 308 -20.24 -7.37 -3.00
CA TYR A 308 -20.86 -6.16 -2.46
C TYR A 308 -22.29 -6.41 -1.90
N ARG A 309 -23.12 -7.22 -2.56
CA ARG A 309 -24.57 -7.43 -2.34
C ARG A 309 -25.14 -7.08 -0.93
N PRO A 310 -25.70 -5.88 -0.73
CA PRO A 310 -26.66 -5.63 0.33
C PRO A 310 -28.06 -5.72 -0.31
N ASP A 311 -28.68 -6.90 -0.24
CA ASP A 311 -30.12 -7.12 -0.45
C ASP A 311 -30.78 -6.41 -1.65
N ASP A 312 -30.61 -6.94 -2.87
CA ASP A 312 -31.36 -6.66 -4.14
C ASP A 312 -31.59 -5.20 -4.64
N VAL A 313 -31.30 -4.17 -3.85
CA VAL A 313 -31.51 -2.76 -4.25
C VAL A 313 -30.46 -2.30 -5.26
N PHE A 314 -29.24 -2.82 -5.16
CA PHE A 314 -28.22 -2.59 -6.16
C PHE A 314 -28.50 -3.50 -7.35
N LYS A 315 -28.96 -2.92 -8.48
CA LYS A 315 -29.25 -3.67 -9.71
C LYS A 315 -27.99 -3.81 -10.56
N ARG A 316 -27.78 -5.01 -11.11
CA ARG A 316 -26.65 -5.34 -12.01
C ARG A 316 -26.63 -4.44 -13.26
N GLU A 317 -27.81 -3.94 -13.61
CA GLU A 317 -28.03 -2.93 -14.65
C GLU A 317 -27.19 -1.66 -14.42
N LEU A 318 -27.01 -1.22 -13.16
CA LEU A 318 -26.29 0.01 -12.84
C LEU A 318 -24.79 -0.08 -13.18
N VAL A 319 -24.18 -1.26 -13.05
CA VAL A 319 -22.76 -1.46 -13.40
C VAL A 319 -22.55 -1.80 -14.87
N SER A 320 -23.57 -2.31 -15.57
CA SER A 320 -23.47 -2.77 -16.96
C SER A 320 -23.13 -1.68 -17.99
N GLY A 321 -23.32 -0.40 -17.65
CA GLY A 321 -22.94 0.75 -18.48
C GLY A 321 -21.67 1.47 -18.04
N MET A 322 -21.05 1.06 -16.94
CA MET A 322 -19.88 1.74 -16.39
C MET A 322 -18.60 1.21 -17.02
N ASN A 323 -17.69 2.12 -17.40
CA ASN A 323 -16.32 1.73 -17.75
C ASN A 323 -15.48 1.41 -16.50
N GLU A 324 -14.30 0.84 -16.69
CA GLU A 324 -13.39 0.45 -15.60
C GLU A 324 -13.11 1.59 -14.62
N ARG A 325 -12.92 2.82 -15.13
CA ARG A 325 -12.66 4.01 -14.31
C ARG A 325 -13.85 4.33 -13.40
N GLN A 326 -15.07 4.28 -13.93
CA GLN A 326 -16.30 4.53 -13.18
C GLN A 326 -16.51 3.44 -12.13
N LEU A 327 -16.26 2.17 -12.47
CA LEU A 327 -16.36 1.06 -11.52
C LEU A 327 -15.32 1.19 -10.39
N THR A 328 -14.06 1.53 -10.71
CA THR A 328 -13.01 1.72 -9.69
C THR A 328 -13.41 2.82 -8.71
N ARG A 329 -13.89 3.97 -9.19
CA ARG A 329 -14.34 5.07 -8.32
C ARG A 329 -15.58 4.70 -7.50
N LEU A 330 -16.52 3.97 -8.09
CA LEU A 330 -17.71 3.51 -7.39
C LEU A 330 -17.34 2.59 -6.21
N PHE A 331 -16.45 1.61 -6.43
CA PHE A 331 -16.11 0.62 -5.42
C PHE A 331 -15.04 1.05 -4.44
N PHE A 332 -14.11 1.91 -4.83
CA PHE A 332 -12.95 2.26 -4.02
C PHE A 332 -12.81 3.76 -3.77
N GLY A 333 -13.72 4.58 -4.30
CA GLY A 333 -13.76 6.02 -4.07
C GLY A 333 -12.65 6.76 -4.82
N PRO A 334 -12.57 8.09 -4.66
CA PRO A 334 -13.60 8.93 -4.06
C PRO A 334 -14.87 8.95 -4.92
N LEU A 335 -16.03 9.11 -4.27
CA LEU A 335 -17.30 9.32 -4.95
C LEU A 335 -17.49 10.81 -5.24
N ASP A 336 -18.04 11.14 -6.40
CA ASP A 336 -18.45 12.52 -6.68
C ASP A 336 -19.65 12.89 -5.80
N ARG A 337 -19.89 14.19 -5.50
CA ARG A 337 -21.03 14.63 -4.67
C ARG A 337 -22.39 14.14 -5.19
N THR A 338 -22.52 13.94 -6.50
CA THR A 338 -23.72 13.42 -7.17
C THR A 338 -23.91 11.91 -7.00
N GLN A 339 -22.99 11.25 -6.31
CA GLN A 339 -22.95 9.82 -6.05
C GLN A 339 -23.15 9.51 -4.56
N SER A 340 -23.55 10.50 -3.75
CA SER A 340 -23.74 10.34 -2.30
C SER A 340 -24.78 9.28 -1.93
N GLN A 341 -25.73 8.98 -2.83
CA GLN A 341 -26.68 7.88 -2.62
C GLN A 341 -26.00 6.51 -2.47
N TYR A 342 -24.76 6.35 -2.95
CA TYR A 342 -24.03 5.08 -2.77
C TYR A 342 -23.40 4.94 -1.39
N ALA A 343 -23.24 6.03 -0.63
CA ALA A 343 -22.78 5.97 0.76
C ALA A 343 -23.78 5.23 1.65
N GLU A 344 -25.08 5.38 1.37
CA GLU A 344 -26.17 4.72 2.12
C GLU A 344 -26.13 3.20 1.97
N VAL A 345 -25.58 2.70 0.86
CA VAL A 345 -25.47 1.26 0.58
C VAL A 345 -24.07 0.70 0.91
N GLY A 346 -23.18 1.52 1.48
CA GLY A 346 -21.87 1.10 1.96
C GLY A 346 -20.75 1.21 0.92
N LEU A 347 -20.90 2.08 -0.08
CA LEU A 347 -19.83 2.45 -1.03
C LEU A 347 -19.28 3.86 -0.78
N PRO A 348 -18.02 4.13 -1.12
CA PRO A 348 -17.05 3.13 -1.58
C PRO A 348 -16.66 2.18 -0.43
N PHE A 349 -16.06 1.04 -0.76
CA PHE A 349 -15.49 0.17 0.25
C PHE A 349 -14.46 0.95 1.08
N PRO A 350 -14.45 0.75 2.41
CA PRO A 350 -13.47 1.40 3.28
C PRO A 350 -12.08 0.87 2.95
N LEU A 351 -11.36 1.64 2.11
CA LEU A 351 -10.03 1.30 1.65
C LEU A 351 -9.02 1.77 2.69
N TRP A 352 -8.71 0.92 3.66
CA TRP A 352 -7.59 1.13 4.57
C TRP A 352 -6.47 0.15 4.24
N ILE A 353 -5.70 0.49 3.19
CA ILE A 353 -4.56 -0.31 2.73
C ILE A 353 -3.22 0.33 3.19
N TRP A 354 -3.27 1.33 4.07
CA TRP A 354 -2.08 1.70 4.84
C TRP A 354 -1.88 0.67 5.95
N GLY A 355 -1.03 -0.28 5.61
CA GLY A 355 -0.36 -1.19 6.52
C GLY A 355 1.00 -1.51 5.92
N LEU A 356 1.71 -2.47 6.47
CA LEU A 356 3.03 -2.87 6.02
C LEU A 356 3.04 -3.47 4.59
N ASP A 357 1.88 -3.79 4.00
CA ASP A 357 1.74 -4.42 2.69
C ASP A 357 1.89 -3.49 1.48
N SER A 358 1.92 -2.17 1.66
CA SER A 358 2.08 -1.21 0.56
C SER A 358 3.56 -0.92 0.26
N ALA A 359 3.91 -0.90 -1.02
CA ALA A 359 5.29 -0.77 -1.51
C ALA A 359 5.51 0.48 -2.33
#